data_AF-A0A6V8CIZ5-F1
#
_entry.id   AF-A0A6V8CIZ5-F1
#
_cell.length_a   1.000
_cell.length_b   1.000
_cell.length_c   1.000
_cell.angle_alpha   90.00
_cell.angle_beta   90.00
_cell.angle_gamma   90.00
#
_symmetry.space_group_name_H-M   'P 1'
#
loop_
_entity.id
_entity.type
_entity.pdbx_description
1 polymer ?
#
loop_
_entity_poly.entity_id
_entity_poly.type
_entity_poly.pdbx_seq_one_letter_code
_entity_poly.pdbx_strand_id
1 'polypeptide(L)'
;MRIFFQTQHVAQIMPLVDAPTIQLDQSLMQGIAAFFSMSDGLIFDQNGDHWCIWHAGQLQHWWRLYGEKVDSPMGRKLANAAVEQESWQLNHTNFSSIKGLFRSKKQQRWLEDRWDTFGWGKPNIKDLSLQNKLLSSLSAGSLHAIFELMNQTRFRLRWEDRGSHACKLMLDETNYPYQEPVAPPSFAWSSKMNATSSPLNLEVEKGFVVDGERLCLLPSGLFDRLLDSSAGIEIEIDENLWHIDIESFENSAGLVALAEASKAQFLDT
;
A
#
# COMPACT_ATOMS: atom_id res chain seq x y z
N MET A 1 -21.81 32.74 -65.57
CA MET A 1 -20.36 33.05 -65.46
C MET A 1 -19.98 33.13 -63.99
N ARG A 2 -19.35 32.07 -63.45
CA ARG A 2 -18.44 32.09 -62.27
C ARG A 2 -17.91 30.66 -62.06
N ILE A 3 -16.79 30.43 -62.73
CA ILE A 3 -15.56 29.72 -62.36
C ILE A 3 -15.66 28.69 -61.21
N PHE A 4 -15.36 27.44 -61.57
CA PHE A 4 -14.98 26.33 -60.68
C PHE A 4 -13.61 26.60 -60.04
N PHE A 5 -13.47 26.30 -58.75
CA PHE A 5 -12.17 25.96 -58.15
C PHE A 5 -12.22 24.52 -57.68
N GLN A 6 -11.49 23.64 -58.38
CA GLN A 6 -11.06 22.34 -57.87
C GLN A 6 -9.91 22.59 -56.88
N THR A 7 -10.14 22.30 -55.60
CA THR A 7 -9.04 22.04 -54.66
C THR A 7 -8.92 20.53 -54.49
N GLN A 8 -7.83 19.97 -55.02
CA GLN A 8 -7.40 18.61 -54.71
C GLN A 8 -7.01 18.56 -53.23
N HIS A 9 -7.84 17.94 -52.41
CA HIS A 9 -7.38 17.43 -51.11
C HIS A 9 -6.67 16.10 -51.35
N VAL A 10 -5.34 16.14 -51.33
CA VAL A 10 -4.53 14.94 -51.09
C VAL A 10 -4.90 14.47 -49.69
N ALA A 11 -5.62 13.35 -49.61
CA ALA A 11 -5.83 12.64 -48.35
C ALA A 11 -4.46 12.20 -47.85
N GLN A 12 -3.93 12.92 -46.87
CA GLN A 12 -2.77 12.51 -46.10
C GLN A 12 -3.18 11.23 -45.36
N ILE A 13 -2.70 10.08 -45.83
CA ILE A 13 -2.81 8.82 -45.10
C ILE A 13 -1.99 9.02 -43.82
N MET A 14 -2.67 9.33 -42.72
CA MET A 14 -2.06 9.25 -41.40
C MET A 14 -1.64 7.79 -41.21
N PRO A 15 -0.37 7.49 -40.93
CA PRO A 15 -0.01 6.15 -40.52
C PRO A 15 -0.82 5.82 -39.26
N LEU A 16 -1.53 4.69 -39.28
CA LEU A 16 -1.98 4.04 -38.07
C LEU A 16 -0.72 3.81 -37.24
N VAL A 17 -0.48 4.67 -36.25
CA VAL A 17 0.46 4.37 -35.18
C VAL A 17 -0.19 3.20 -34.47
N ASP A 18 0.38 2.01 -34.62
CA ASP A 18 0.00 0.85 -33.83
C ASP A 18 -0.03 1.31 -32.36
N ALA A 19 -1.22 1.35 -31.77
CA ALA A 19 -1.34 1.61 -30.35
C ALA A 19 -0.43 0.58 -29.65
N PRO A 20 0.41 0.98 -28.69
CA PRO A 20 1.27 0.03 -28.01
C PRO A 20 0.38 -1.11 -27.49
N THR A 21 0.63 -2.33 -27.97
CA THR A 21 -0.12 -3.50 -27.52
C THR A 21 0.11 -3.63 -26.02
N ILE A 22 -0.92 -3.33 -25.24
CA ILE A 22 -0.90 -3.48 -23.78
C ILE A 22 -0.60 -4.96 -23.49
N GLN A 23 0.56 -5.23 -22.92
CA GLN A 23 0.99 -6.59 -22.61
C GLN A 23 0.64 -6.90 -21.16
N LEU A 24 -0.47 -7.62 -20.99
CA LEU A 24 -0.91 -8.11 -19.68
C LEU A 24 0.09 -9.11 -19.08
N ASP A 25 0.32 -9.00 -17.78
CA ASP A 25 1.20 -9.88 -17.02
C ASP A 25 0.40 -11.04 -16.40
N GLN A 26 0.29 -12.11 -17.19
CA GLN A 26 -0.47 -13.31 -16.80
C GLN A 26 0.01 -13.94 -15.48
N SER A 27 1.31 -13.86 -15.18
CA SER A 27 1.85 -14.43 -13.94
C SER A 27 1.42 -13.61 -12.74
N LEU A 28 1.45 -12.29 -12.85
CA LEU A 28 0.98 -11.39 -11.81
C LEU A 28 -0.53 -11.54 -11.59
N MET A 29 -1.31 -11.60 -12.67
CA MET A 29 -2.77 -11.82 -12.60
C MET A 29 -3.12 -13.11 -11.84
N GLN A 30 -2.42 -14.21 -12.13
CA GLN A 30 -2.59 -15.48 -11.43
C GLN A 30 -2.18 -15.39 -9.95
N GLY A 31 -1.09 -14.68 -9.65
CA GLY A 31 -0.65 -14.44 -8.27
C GLY A 31 -1.69 -13.68 -7.45
N ILE A 32 -2.27 -12.61 -8.02
CA ILE A 32 -3.33 -11.82 -7.39
C ILE A 32 -4.56 -12.69 -7.15
N ALA A 33 -5.06 -13.40 -8.15
CA ALA A 33 -6.25 -14.25 -8.03
C ALA A 33 -6.04 -15.43 -7.06
N ALA A 34 -4.80 -15.92 -6.90
CA ALA A 34 -4.48 -16.98 -5.94
C ALA A 34 -4.40 -16.46 -4.49
N PHE A 35 -3.98 -15.21 -4.30
CA PHE A 35 -3.77 -14.64 -2.96
C PHE A 35 -5.00 -13.92 -2.43
N PHE A 36 -5.73 -13.23 -3.30
CA PHE A 36 -6.86 -12.37 -2.94
C PHE A 36 -8.19 -12.92 -3.42
N SER A 37 -9.18 -12.76 -2.57
CA SER A 37 -10.58 -13.01 -2.86
C SER A 37 -11.38 -11.72 -2.71
N MET A 38 -12.56 -11.69 -3.31
CA MET A 38 -13.51 -10.60 -3.22
C MET A 38 -14.92 -11.12 -2.93
N SER A 39 -15.67 -10.34 -2.16
CA SER A 39 -17.11 -10.53 -1.93
C SER A 39 -17.73 -9.19 -1.56
N ASP A 40 -18.88 -8.86 -2.15
CA ASP A 40 -19.66 -7.66 -1.81
C ASP A 40 -18.83 -6.34 -1.84
N GLY A 41 -17.86 -6.26 -2.76
CA GLY A 41 -16.96 -5.10 -2.89
C GLY A 41 -15.80 -5.06 -1.89
N LEU A 42 -15.70 -6.02 -0.98
CA LEU A 42 -14.57 -6.18 -0.07
C LEU A 42 -13.51 -7.09 -0.68
N ILE A 43 -12.24 -6.76 -0.48
CA ILE A 43 -11.10 -7.59 -0.84
C ILE A 43 -10.51 -8.17 0.45
N PHE A 44 -10.17 -9.45 0.44
CA PHE A 44 -9.52 -10.13 1.54
C PHE A 44 -8.48 -11.12 1.06
N ASP A 45 -7.50 -11.42 1.91
CA ASP A 45 -6.52 -12.46 1.63
C ASP A 45 -6.97 -13.84 2.10
N GLN A 46 -6.13 -14.84 1.87
CA GLN A 46 -6.33 -16.22 2.30
C GLN A 46 -6.51 -16.42 3.82
N ASN A 47 -6.16 -15.44 4.66
CA ASN A 47 -6.36 -15.47 6.11
C ASN A 47 -7.65 -14.76 6.54
N GLY A 48 -8.37 -14.18 5.58
CA GLY A 48 -9.58 -13.37 5.83
C GLY A 48 -9.28 -11.97 6.34
N ASP A 49 -8.03 -11.49 6.24
CA ASP A 49 -7.71 -10.10 6.54
C ASP A 49 -8.17 -9.21 5.37
N HIS A 50 -8.74 -8.04 5.66
CA HIS A 50 -9.23 -7.11 4.64
C HIS A 50 -8.10 -6.31 3.99
N TRP A 51 -8.30 -5.96 2.72
CA TRP A 51 -7.37 -5.19 1.90
C TRP A 51 -8.09 -4.11 1.11
N CYS A 52 -7.35 -3.05 0.79
CA CYS A 52 -7.80 -1.94 -0.05
C CYS A 52 -6.88 -1.81 -1.26
N ILE A 53 -7.44 -1.52 -2.43
CA ILE A 53 -6.68 -1.19 -3.64
C ILE A 53 -6.55 0.31 -3.78
N TRP A 54 -5.37 0.78 -4.15
CA TRP A 54 -5.05 2.19 -4.30
C TRP A 54 -4.24 2.43 -5.58
N HIS A 55 -4.54 3.52 -6.28
CA HIS A 55 -3.55 4.11 -7.18
C HIS A 55 -2.41 4.69 -6.35
N ALA A 56 -1.17 4.37 -6.68
CA ALA A 56 -0.01 4.78 -5.90
C ALA A 56 0.12 6.31 -5.82
N GLY A 57 -0.27 7.03 -6.87
CA GLY A 57 -0.34 8.50 -6.88
C GLY A 57 -1.43 9.07 -5.97
N GLN A 58 -2.62 8.46 -5.97
CA GLN A 58 -3.71 8.85 -5.08
C GLN A 58 -3.36 8.58 -3.61
N LEU A 59 -2.69 7.47 -3.30
CA LEU A 59 -2.19 7.19 -1.96
C LEU A 59 -1.22 8.29 -1.48
N GLN A 60 -0.33 8.75 -2.35
CA GLN A 60 0.59 9.85 -2.01
C GLN A 60 -0.13 11.17 -1.78
N HIS A 61 -1.11 11.48 -2.61
CA HIS A 61 -1.92 12.69 -2.47
C HIS A 61 -2.76 12.65 -1.19
N TRP A 62 -3.49 11.57 -0.95
CA TRP A 62 -4.25 11.33 0.27
C TRP A 62 -3.37 11.44 1.52
N TRP A 63 -2.16 10.86 1.49
CA TRP A 63 -1.24 10.95 2.62
C TRP A 63 -0.79 12.39 2.93
N ARG A 64 -0.60 13.22 1.90
CA ARG A 64 -0.31 14.65 2.08
C ARG A 64 -1.50 15.36 2.71
N LEU A 65 -2.71 15.14 2.20
CA LEU A 65 -3.94 15.73 2.77
C LEU A 65 -4.13 15.33 4.23
N TYR A 66 -3.94 14.05 4.56
CA TYR A 66 -4.00 13.56 5.93
C TYR A 66 -2.95 14.24 6.81
N GLY A 67 -1.71 14.38 6.34
CA GLY A 67 -0.66 15.09 7.06
C GLY A 67 -0.97 16.57 7.31
N GLU A 68 -1.60 17.25 6.34
CA GLU A 68 -2.05 18.64 6.48
C GLU A 68 -3.17 18.79 7.53
N LYS A 69 -4.06 17.80 7.64
CA LYS A 69 -5.14 17.81 8.64
C LYS A 69 -4.65 17.53 10.05
N VAL A 70 -3.67 16.65 10.18
CA VAL A 70 -3.12 16.23 11.47
C VAL A 70 -2.10 17.21 12.05
N ASP A 71 -1.51 18.07 11.20
CA ASP A 71 -0.47 19.06 11.56
C ASP A 71 0.69 18.50 12.42
N SER A 72 1.10 17.26 12.14
CA SER A 72 2.15 16.57 12.89
C SER A 72 2.96 15.63 12.00
N PRO A 73 4.26 15.37 12.26
CA PRO A 73 5.08 14.49 11.44
C PRO A 73 4.66 13.01 11.55
N MET A 74 3.67 12.63 10.76
CA MET A 74 3.07 11.28 10.75
C MET A 74 3.92 10.20 10.10
N GLY A 75 5.05 10.56 9.46
CA GLY A 75 5.91 9.59 8.78
C GLY A 75 6.44 8.50 9.72
N ARG A 76 6.72 8.82 10.98
CA ARG A 76 7.15 7.83 11.99
C ARG A 76 6.01 6.91 12.43
N LYS A 77 4.81 7.46 12.63
CA LYS A 77 3.62 6.67 12.97
C LYS A 77 3.27 5.69 11.86
N LEU A 78 3.28 6.14 10.59
CA LEU A 78 3.06 5.26 9.44
C LEU A 78 4.13 4.17 9.30
N ALA A 79 5.40 4.50 9.50
CA ALA A 79 6.47 3.51 9.46
C ALA A 79 6.28 2.44 10.55
N ASN A 80 5.92 2.84 11.78
CA ASN A 80 5.67 1.89 12.87
C ASN A 80 4.42 1.03 12.60
N ALA A 81 3.32 1.64 12.15
CA ALA A 81 2.12 0.92 11.75
C ALA A 81 2.42 -0.12 10.65
N ALA A 82 3.26 0.23 9.67
CA ALA A 82 3.71 -0.68 8.63
C ALA A 82 4.58 -1.83 9.17
N VAL A 83 5.50 -1.55 10.11
CA VAL A 83 6.31 -2.60 10.77
C VAL A 83 5.42 -3.61 11.47
N GLU A 84 4.49 -3.13 12.30
CA GLU A 84 3.62 -4.00 13.06
C GLU A 84 2.66 -4.79 12.17
N GLN A 85 2.09 -4.13 11.15
CA GLN A 85 1.17 -4.78 10.23
C GLN A 85 1.86 -5.86 9.40
N GLU A 86 3.02 -5.57 8.82
CA GLU A 86 3.76 -6.57 8.04
C GLU A 86 4.28 -7.69 8.95
N SER A 87 4.68 -7.39 10.19
CA SER A 87 5.05 -8.43 11.18
C SER A 87 3.88 -9.38 11.46
N TRP A 88 2.67 -8.86 11.62
CA TRP A 88 1.46 -9.66 11.81
C TRP A 88 1.19 -10.56 10.60
N GLN A 89 1.27 -10.00 9.39
CA GLN A 89 1.03 -10.78 8.18
C GLN A 89 2.07 -11.87 7.98
N LEU A 90 3.36 -11.57 8.22
CA LEU A 90 4.45 -12.53 8.09
C LEU A 90 4.30 -13.75 8.99
N ASN A 91 3.65 -13.61 10.15
CA ASN A 91 3.37 -14.72 11.07
C ASN A 91 2.45 -15.79 10.43
N HIS A 92 1.68 -15.42 9.42
CA HIS A 92 0.77 -16.30 8.68
C HIS A 92 1.40 -16.80 7.36
N THR A 93 2.72 -16.66 7.22
CA THR A 93 3.44 -17.07 6.01
C THR A 93 4.51 -18.12 6.30
N ASN A 94 5.04 -18.72 5.24
CA ASN A 94 6.14 -19.67 5.32
C ASN A 94 7.54 -19.00 5.26
N PHE A 95 7.64 -17.68 5.34
CA PHE A 95 8.93 -16.96 5.15
C PHE A 95 10.01 -17.40 6.16
N SER A 96 9.66 -17.50 7.44
CA SER A 96 10.56 -17.96 8.51
C SER A 96 10.97 -19.43 8.35
N SER A 97 10.15 -20.23 7.64
CA SER A 97 10.40 -21.65 7.38
C SER A 97 11.36 -21.90 6.21
N ILE A 98 11.76 -20.87 5.46
CA ILE A 98 12.72 -21.00 4.35
C ILE A 98 14.11 -21.34 4.91
N LYS A 99 14.56 -22.59 4.64
CA LYS A 99 15.84 -23.16 5.13
C LYS A 99 16.69 -23.74 3.98
N GLY A 100 17.93 -24.13 4.32
CA GLY A 100 18.85 -24.84 3.43
C GLY A 100 19.82 -23.97 2.63
N LEU A 101 20.51 -24.59 1.67
CA LEU A 101 21.45 -23.90 0.76
C LEU A 101 20.75 -22.76 0.01
N PHE A 102 21.47 -21.65 -0.15
CA PHE A 102 20.99 -20.42 -0.79
C PHE A 102 19.77 -19.78 -0.11
N ARG A 103 19.59 -19.98 1.21
CA ARG A 103 18.50 -19.39 2.02
C ARG A 103 18.23 -17.92 1.70
N SER A 104 19.25 -17.06 1.77
CA SER A 104 19.10 -15.62 1.51
C SER A 104 18.55 -15.33 0.10
N LYS A 105 18.99 -16.06 -0.92
CA LYS A 105 18.48 -15.91 -2.29
C LYS A 105 17.03 -16.38 -2.42
N LYS A 106 16.64 -17.45 -1.71
CA LYS A 106 15.25 -17.94 -1.69
C LYS A 106 14.33 -16.95 -0.96
N GLN A 107 14.79 -16.38 0.16
CA GLN A 107 14.06 -15.35 0.90
C GLN A 107 13.89 -14.07 0.08
N GLN A 108 14.93 -13.63 -0.62
CA GLN A 108 14.87 -12.49 -1.53
C GLN A 108 13.81 -12.70 -2.63
N ARG A 109 13.83 -13.86 -3.30
CA ARG A 109 12.84 -14.18 -4.35
C ARG A 109 11.42 -14.25 -3.80
N TRP A 110 11.23 -14.93 -2.68
CA TRP A 110 9.91 -15.00 -2.03
C TRP A 110 9.36 -13.60 -1.73
N LEU A 111 10.23 -12.70 -1.27
CA LEU A 111 9.85 -11.33 -0.95
C LEU A 111 9.51 -10.53 -2.21
N GLU A 112 10.33 -10.66 -3.26
CA GLU A 112 10.07 -10.06 -4.58
C GLU A 112 8.72 -10.52 -5.14
N ASP A 113 8.43 -11.83 -5.15
CA ASP A 113 7.17 -12.39 -5.67
C ASP A 113 5.95 -11.87 -4.88
N ARG A 114 6.05 -11.82 -3.54
CA ARG A 114 4.99 -11.28 -2.67
C ARG A 114 4.77 -9.80 -2.92
N TRP A 115 5.83 -9.01 -2.98
CA TRP A 115 5.74 -7.56 -3.13
C TRP A 115 5.32 -7.14 -4.54
N ASP A 116 5.68 -7.91 -5.57
CA ASP A 116 5.16 -7.73 -6.92
C ASP A 116 3.64 -7.98 -6.94
N THR A 117 3.15 -9.02 -6.25
CA THR A 117 1.70 -9.31 -6.11
C THR A 117 0.94 -8.19 -5.41
N PHE A 118 1.58 -7.46 -4.49
CA PHE A 118 0.95 -6.34 -3.78
C PHE A 118 1.18 -4.98 -4.43
N GLY A 119 2.07 -4.91 -5.43
CA GLY A 119 2.55 -3.65 -6.01
C GLY A 119 3.35 -2.78 -5.05
N TRP A 120 4.12 -3.37 -4.13
CA TRP A 120 4.91 -2.61 -3.15
C TRP A 120 6.27 -2.15 -3.68
N GLY A 121 6.63 -2.61 -4.89
CA GLY A 121 7.90 -2.31 -5.54
C GLY A 121 8.90 -3.44 -5.34
N LYS A 122 10.19 -3.12 -5.51
CA LYS A 122 11.27 -4.11 -5.55
C LYS A 122 12.17 -3.96 -4.32
N PRO A 123 12.03 -4.83 -3.31
CA PRO A 123 12.89 -4.81 -2.14
C PRO A 123 14.25 -5.43 -2.44
N ASN A 124 15.27 -5.04 -1.70
CA ASN A 124 16.57 -5.69 -1.67
C ASN A 124 17.02 -5.81 -0.22
N ILE A 125 16.98 -7.06 0.29
CA ILE A 125 17.32 -7.38 1.68
C ILE A 125 18.80 -7.09 1.97
N LYS A 126 19.68 -7.39 1.02
CA LYS A 126 21.13 -7.27 1.21
C LYS A 126 21.57 -5.81 1.32
N ASP A 127 21.05 -4.96 0.44
CA ASP A 127 21.41 -3.55 0.37
C ASP A 127 20.51 -2.67 1.25
N LEU A 128 19.54 -3.28 1.94
CA LEU A 128 18.54 -2.61 2.76
C LEU A 128 17.88 -1.46 2.00
N SER A 129 17.40 -1.74 0.79
CA SER A 129 16.87 -0.71 -0.11
C SER A 129 15.64 -1.18 -0.87
N LEU A 130 14.89 -0.20 -1.37
CA LEU A 130 13.69 -0.42 -2.16
C LEU A 130 13.75 0.43 -3.42
N GLN A 131 13.28 -0.13 -4.53
CA GLN A 131 13.03 0.56 -5.80
C GLN A 131 11.54 0.52 -6.12
N ASN A 132 11.05 1.50 -6.88
CA ASN A 132 9.63 1.70 -7.16
C ASN A 132 8.78 1.64 -5.88
N LYS A 133 9.23 2.30 -4.81
CA LYS A 133 8.53 2.31 -3.51
C LYS A 133 7.13 2.93 -3.59
N LEU A 134 6.32 2.71 -2.55
CA LEU A 134 5.15 3.53 -2.26
C LEU A 134 5.60 4.79 -1.49
N LEU A 135 4.92 5.15 -0.41
CA LEU A 135 5.42 6.13 0.55
C LEU A 135 6.71 5.61 1.21
N SER A 136 7.70 6.48 1.40
CA SER A 136 9.01 6.09 1.96
C SER A 136 8.89 5.50 3.35
N SER A 137 8.06 6.09 4.21
CA SER A 137 7.78 5.60 5.56
C SER A 137 7.10 4.22 5.56
N LEU A 138 6.05 4.06 4.75
CA LEU A 138 5.32 2.79 4.60
C LEU A 138 6.25 1.67 4.10
N SER A 139 7.00 1.96 3.04
CA SER A 139 7.84 0.97 2.38
C SER A 139 9.06 0.61 3.25
N ALA A 140 9.66 1.60 3.93
CA ALA A 140 10.73 1.38 4.89
C ALA A 140 10.27 0.58 6.12
N GLY A 141 9.09 0.89 6.65
CA GLY A 141 8.51 0.13 7.76
C GLY A 141 8.23 -1.33 7.38
N SER A 142 7.69 -1.56 6.19
CA SER A 142 7.41 -2.92 5.69
C SER A 142 8.69 -3.74 5.51
N LEU A 143 9.74 -3.19 4.89
CA LEU A 143 11.02 -3.90 4.77
C LEU A 143 11.71 -4.10 6.13
N HIS A 144 11.51 -3.17 7.07
CA HIS A 144 12.07 -3.27 8.41
C HIS A 144 11.52 -4.49 9.17
N ALA A 145 10.21 -4.76 9.07
CA ALA A 145 9.60 -5.96 9.66
C ALA A 145 10.25 -7.27 9.16
N ILE A 146 10.55 -7.35 7.86
CA ILE A 146 11.27 -8.49 7.27
C ILE A 146 12.63 -8.66 7.94
N PHE A 147 13.37 -7.56 8.14
CA PHE A 147 14.70 -7.62 8.71
C PHE A 147 14.69 -8.00 10.19
N GLU A 148 13.73 -7.51 10.99
CA GLU A 148 13.53 -7.95 12.36
C GLU A 148 13.23 -9.45 12.44
N LEU A 149 12.33 -9.94 11.58
CA LEU A 149 11.99 -11.36 11.52
C LEU A 149 13.19 -12.23 11.10
N MET A 150 14.03 -11.77 10.16
CA MET A 150 15.19 -12.53 9.70
C MET A 150 16.27 -12.67 10.79
N ASN A 151 16.46 -11.63 11.59
CA ASN A 151 17.53 -11.56 12.59
C ASN A 151 17.06 -11.90 14.01
N GLN A 152 15.75 -12.03 14.23
CA GLN A 152 15.16 -12.31 15.54
C GLN A 152 15.58 -11.29 16.61
N THR A 153 15.72 -10.02 16.21
CA THR A 153 16.08 -8.90 17.09
C THR A 153 15.37 -7.63 16.65
N ARG A 154 15.21 -6.66 17.57
CA ARG A 154 14.64 -5.35 17.28
C ARG A 154 15.70 -4.40 16.76
N PHE A 155 15.36 -3.61 15.75
CA PHE A 155 16.23 -2.55 15.26
C PHE A 155 15.57 -1.18 15.40
N ARG A 156 16.40 -0.16 15.59
CA ARG A 156 15.98 1.22 15.43
C ARG A 156 16.06 1.58 13.95
N LEU A 157 14.90 1.86 13.35
CA LEU A 157 14.79 2.26 11.96
C LEU A 157 15.16 3.74 11.76
N ARG A 158 16.00 4.02 10.77
CA ARG A 158 16.09 5.30 10.06
C ARG A 158 16.01 5.01 8.57
N TRP A 159 15.52 5.95 7.79
CA TRP A 159 15.48 5.80 6.34
C TRP A 159 15.91 7.08 5.64
N GLU A 160 16.49 6.90 4.46
CA GLU A 160 16.87 7.96 3.54
C GLU A 160 15.94 7.86 2.33
N ASP A 161 15.24 8.95 2.03
CA ASP A 161 14.46 9.07 0.81
C ASP A 161 15.38 9.49 -0.34
N ARG A 162 15.48 8.67 -1.39
CA ARG A 162 16.36 8.89 -2.54
C ARG A 162 15.55 9.24 -3.78
N GLY A 163 14.65 10.20 -3.61
CA GLY A 163 13.72 10.66 -4.65
C GLY A 163 12.44 9.82 -4.73
N SER A 164 11.67 10.03 -5.79
CA SER A 164 10.32 9.45 -5.92
C SER A 164 10.32 7.92 -5.95
N HIS A 165 11.39 7.27 -6.44
CA HIS A 165 11.38 5.84 -6.72
C HIS A 165 12.21 4.99 -5.75
N ALA A 166 13.07 5.56 -4.91
CA ALA A 166 14.01 4.77 -4.12
C ALA A 166 14.07 5.18 -2.65
N CYS A 167 14.25 4.20 -1.76
CA CYS A 167 14.52 4.45 -0.35
C CYS A 167 15.57 3.47 0.16
N LYS A 168 16.39 3.92 1.13
CA LYS A 168 17.38 3.09 1.81
C LYS A 168 17.13 3.11 3.31
N LEU A 169 17.20 1.94 3.94
CA LEU A 169 17.09 1.76 5.37
C LEU A 169 18.48 1.81 6.02
N MET A 170 18.50 2.36 7.21
CA MET A 170 19.63 2.35 8.14
C MET A 170 19.09 1.77 9.44
N LEU A 171 19.61 0.62 9.84
CA LEU A 171 19.14 -0.14 10.99
C LEU A 171 20.24 -0.17 12.04
N ASP A 172 19.92 0.31 13.23
CA ASP A 172 20.82 0.23 14.39
C ASP A 172 20.28 -0.88 15.32
N GLU A 173 21.12 -1.86 15.69
CA GLU A 173 20.73 -2.92 16.63
C GLU A 173 20.30 -2.33 17.98
N THR A 174 19.30 -2.96 18.60
CA THR A 174 18.88 -2.63 19.96
C THR A 174 19.12 -3.83 20.88
N ASN A 175 19.08 -3.60 22.19
CA ASN A 175 19.18 -4.66 23.20
C ASN A 175 17.82 -5.35 23.47
N TYR A 176 16.77 -5.01 22.71
CA TYR A 176 15.44 -5.57 22.89
C TYR A 176 15.27 -6.82 22.02
N PRO A 177 14.77 -7.93 22.60
CA PRO A 177 14.48 -9.12 21.81
C PRO A 177 13.34 -8.84 20.82
N TYR A 178 13.29 -9.64 19.75
CA TYR A 178 12.11 -9.68 18.88
C TYR A 178 10.86 -9.95 19.72
N GLN A 179 9.79 -9.20 19.45
CA GLN A 179 8.51 -9.40 20.10
C GLN A 179 7.56 -10.11 19.14
N GLU A 180 6.71 -10.96 19.70
CA GLU A 180 5.67 -11.61 18.90
C GLU A 180 4.74 -10.58 18.26
N PRO A 181 4.35 -10.78 16.99
CA PRO A 181 3.42 -9.89 16.31
C PRO A 181 2.05 -9.85 17.01
N VAL A 182 1.53 -8.65 17.23
CA VAL A 182 0.21 -8.42 17.83
C VAL A 182 -0.83 -8.29 16.72
N ALA A 183 -2.06 -8.79 16.93
CA ALA A 183 -3.16 -8.59 15.98
C ALA A 183 -3.49 -7.10 15.78
N PRO A 184 -4.02 -6.68 14.61
CA PRO A 184 -4.47 -5.31 14.42
C PRO A 184 -5.59 -4.94 15.41
N PRO A 185 -5.72 -3.66 15.78
CA PRO A 185 -6.85 -3.18 16.56
C PRO A 185 -8.19 -3.55 15.90
N SER A 186 -9.17 -3.97 16.70
CA SER A 186 -10.51 -4.29 16.20
C SER A 186 -11.44 -3.13 16.48
N PHE A 187 -11.86 -2.42 15.44
CA PHE A 187 -12.88 -1.39 15.53
C PHE A 187 -14.28 -1.96 15.29
N ALA A 188 -15.32 -1.19 15.63
CA ALA A 188 -16.71 -1.60 15.45
C ALA A 188 -17.06 -1.95 13.98
N TRP A 189 -16.35 -1.34 13.02
CA TRP A 189 -16.49 -1.60 11.58
C TRP A 189 -15.61 -2.75 11.05
N SER A 190 -14.76 -3.36 11.88
CA SER A 190 -13.82 -4.41 11.47
C SER A 190 -14.46 -5.81 11.42
N SER A 191 -15.75 -5.92 11.10
CA SER A 191 -16.51 -7.17 11.15
C SER A 191 -16.01 -8.17 10.10
N LYS A 192 -15.65 -9.40 10.52
CA LYS A 192 -15.32 -10.47 9.57
C LYS A 192 -16.60 -10.96 8.89
N MET A 193 -16.64 -10.93 7.56
CA MET A 193 -17.75 -11.50 6.79
C MET A 193 -17.47 -12.96 6.41
N ASN A 194 -18.44 -13.83 6.66
CA ASN A 194 -18.48 -15.18 6.10
C ASN A 194 -19.25 -15.12 4.78
N ALA A 195 -18.59 -14.68 3.72
CA ALA A 195 -19.22 -14.53 2.41
C ALA A 195 -18.72 -15.57 1.41
N THR A 196 -19.56 -15.87 0.42
CA THR A 196 -19.17 -16.75 -0.70
C THR A 196 -18.23 -15.95 -1.59
N SER A 197 -16.95 -16.31 -1.58
CA SER A 197 -15.90 -15.51 -2.20
C SER A 197 -15.59 -15.96 -3.63
N SER A 198 -15.17 -15.02 -4.48
CA SER A 198 -14.55 -15.30 -5.77
C SER A 198 -13.11 -14.79 -5.80
N PRO A 199 -12.20 -15.39 -6.57
CA PRO A 199 -10.86 -14.82 -6.79
C PRO A 199 -10.91 -13.37 -7.28
N LEU A 200 -10.00 -12.53 -6.81
CA LEU A 200 -9.83 -11.16 -7.33
C LEU A 200 -9.15 -11.23 -8.70
N ASN A 201 -9.93 -11.04 -9.77
CA ASN A 201 -9.42 -11.02 -11.13
C ASN A 201 -9.20 -9.56 -11.57
N LEU A 202 -7.94 -9.18 -11.79
CA LEU A 202 -7.56 -7.87 -12.31
C LEU A 202 -6.72 -8.05 -13.57
N GLU A 203 -7.04 -7.32 -14.64
CA GLU A 203 -6.20 -7.26 -15.83
C GLU A 203 -5.10 -6.22 -15.60
N VAL A 204 -3.88 -6.70 -15.38
CA VAL A 204 -2.76 -5.83 -15.00
C VAL A 204 -1.56 -6.03 -15.91
N GLU A 205 -0.86 -4.95 -16.17
CA GLU A 205 0.44 -4.92 -16.83
C GLU A 205 1.57 -5.17 -15.82
N LYS A 206 2.78 -5.36 -16.36
CA LYS A 206 4.00 -5.53 -15.55
C LYS A 206 4.21 -4.36 -14.60
N GLY A 207 4.46 -4.66 -13.33
CA GLY A 207 4.65 -3.65 -12.27
C GLY A 207 3.35 -3.21 -11.61
N PHE A 208 2.30 -4.02 -11.75
CA PHE A 208 0.96 -3.81 -11.21
C PHE A 208 0.34 -2.49 -11.69
N VAL A 209 0.31 -2.34 -13.02
CA VAL A 209 -0.21 -1.14 -13.70
C VAL A 209 -1.56 -1.47 -14.35
N VAL A 210 -2.51 -0.56 -14.24
CA VAL A 210 -3.83 -0.60 -14.92
C VAL A 210 -4.05 0.76 -15.57
N ASP A 211 -4.34 0.77 -16.87
CA ASP A 211 -4.55 1.98 -17.66
C ASP A 211 -3.43 3.02 -17.52
N GLY A 212 -2.17 2.55 -17.47
CA GLY A 212 -0.99 3.40 -17.32
C GLY A 212 -0.73 3.92 -15.89
N GLU A 213 -1.60 3.59 -14.93
CA GLU A 213 -1.43 3.95 -13.53
C GLU A 213 -1.02 2.78 -12.66
N ARG A 214 -0.03 2.99 -11.79
CA ARG A 214 0.42 1.96 -10.86
C ARG A 214 -0.56 1.81 -9.70
N LEU A 215 -1.01 0.59 -9.48
CA LEU A 215 -1.82 0.18 -8.35
C LEU A 215 -0.98 -0.44 -7.24
N CYS A 216 -1.57 -0.52 -6.05
CA CYS A 216 -1.07 -1.28 -4.93
C CYS A 216 -2.22 -1.79 -4.06
N LEU A 217 -2.01 -2.92 -3.41
CA LEU A 217 -2.91 -3.49 -2.40
C LEU A 217 -2.30 -3.24 -1.02
N LEU A 218 -3.08 -2.66 -0.12
CA LEU A 218 -2.66 -2.39 1.26
C LEU A 218 -3.62 -3.08 2.24
N PRO A 219 -3.11 -3.72 3.30
CA PRO A 219 -3.98 -4.33 4.29
C PRO A 219 -4.71 -3.25 5.09
N SER A 220 -6.01 -3.44 5.33
CA SER A 220 -6.82 -2.50 6.10
C SER A 220 -6.28 -2.30 7.52
N GLY A 221 -5.69 -3.35 8.11
CA GLY A 221 -5.03 -3.29 9.42
C GLY A 221 -3.88 -2.27 9.52
N LEU A 222 -3.28 -1.86 8.40
CA LEU A 222 -2.31 -0.75 8.38
C LEU A 222 -2.97 0.56 8.83
N PHE A 223 -4.17 0.84 8.33
CA PHE A 223 -4.92 2.06 8.64
C PHE A 223 -5.51 1.99 10.03
N ASP A 224 -5.94 0.81 10.48
CA ASP A 224 -6.39 0.58 11.85
C ASP A 224 -5.28 0.92 12.86
N ARG A 225 -4.05 0.45 12.61
CA ARG A 225 -2.87 0.78 13.43
C ARG A 225 -2.46 2.24 13.34
N LEU A 226 -2.53 2.83 12.15
CA LEU A 226 -2.25 4.25 11.98
C LEU A 226 -3.22 5.08 12.83
N LEU A 227 -4.51 4.75 12.77
CA LEU A 227 -5.55 5.40 13.54
C LEU A 227 -5.33 5.25 15.05
N ASP A 228 -5.09 4.03 15.52
CA ASP A 228 -4.79 3.76 16.94
C ASP A 228 -3.54 4.53 17.39
N SER A 229 -2.49 4.57 16.56
CA SER A 229 -1.28 5.34 16.86
C SER A 229 -1.53 6.85 16.87
N SER A 230 -2.56 7.34 16.20
CA SER A 230 -2.99 8.74 16.18
C SER A 230 -3.88 9.11 17.37
N ALA A 231 -4.17 8.18 18.29
CA ALA A 231 -4.84 8.50 19.54
C ALA A 231 -4.07 9.61 20.31
N GLY A 232 -4.80 10.58 20.83
CA GLY A 232 -4.24 11.74 21.55
C GLY A 232 -3.62 12.82 20.66
N ILE A 233 -3.77 12.77 19.33
CA ILE A 233 -3.58 13.95 18.48
C ILE A 233 -4.75 14.89 18.73
N GLU A 234 -4.48 16.18 18.83
CA GLU A 234 -5.51 17.22 18.85
C GLU A 234 -5.56 17.86 17.46
N ILE A 235 -6.74 17.91 16.84
CA ILE A 235 -6.98 18.67 15.61
C ILE A 235 -8.16 19.62 15.83
N GLU A 236 -8.23 20.68 15.04
CA GLU A 236 -9.41 21.52 14.96
C GLU A 236 -10.52 20.77 14.21
N ILE A 237 -11.65 20.51 14.86
CA ILE A 237 -12.81 19.83 14.28
C ILE A 237 -13.93 20.85 14.10
N ASP A 238 -14.47 20.97 12.88
CA ASP A 238 -15.70 21.73 12.67
C ASP A 238 -16.91 20.92 13.17
N GLU A 239 -17.31 21.18 14.41
CA GLU A 239 -18.43 20.53 15.09
C GLU A 239 -19.78 20.73 14.36
N ASN A 240 -19.89 21.75 13.50
CA ASN A 240 -21.12 21.98 12.72
C ASN A 240 -21.22 21.03 11.51
N LEU A 241 -20.09 20.54 11.02
CA LEU A 241 -20.00 19.62 9.90
C LEU A 241 -20.10 18.16 10.35
N TRP A 242 -19.51 17.85 11.51
CA TRP A 242 -19.42 16.49 12.04
C TRP A 242 -20.36 16.31 13.23
N HIS A 243 -21.55 15.74 12.99
CA HIS A 243 -22.43 15.23 14.06
C HIS A 243 -21.95 13.86 14.55
N ILE A 244 -20.73 13.80 15.07
CA ILE A 244 -20.18 12.58 15.66
C ILE A 244 -20.53 12.61 17.15
N ASP A 245 -21.04 11.50 17.68
CA ASP A 245 -21.24 11.33 19.12
C ASP A 245 -19.87 11.05 19.76
N ILE A 246 -19.18 12.12 20.13
CA ILE A 246 -17.75 12.16 20.48
C ILE A 246 -17.46 11.47 21.83
N GLU A 247 -18.47 11.15 22.65
CA GLU A 247 -18.28 10.56 23.99
C GLU A 247 -17.64 9.16 23.99
N SER A 248 -17.75 8.39 22.90
CA SER A 248 -17.01 7.10 22.76
C SER A 248 -15.63 7.24 22.09
N PHE A 249 -15.32 8.45 21.64
CA PHE A 249 -14.38 8.75 20.57
C PHE A 249 -13.44 9.93 20.93
N GLU A 250 -13.18 10.19 22.20
CA GLU A 250 -12.26 11.24 22.69
C GLU A 250 -10.80 11.08 22.15
N ASN A 251 -10.51 10.03 21.36
CA ASN A 251 -9.29 9.79 20.57
C ASN A 251 -9.47 9.93 19.04
N SER A 252 -10.56 10.53 18.55
CA SER A 252 -11.02 10.51 17.14
C SER A 252 -10.41 11.54 16.21
N ALA A 253 -9.54 12.45 16.67
CA ALA A 253 -8.89 13.42 15.80
C ALA A 253 -8.22 12.75 14.58
N GLY A 254 -7.53 11.62 14.80
CA GLY A 254 -7.00 10.82 13.70
C GLY A 254 -8.07 10.30 12.74
N LEU A 255 -9.25 9.93 13.23
CA LEU A 255 -10.36 9.45 12.41
C LEU A 255 -10.99 10.59 11.61
N VAL A 256 -11.22 11.75 12.24
CA VAL A 256 -11.77 12.93 11.57
C VAL A 256 -10.81 13.42 10.51
N ALA A 257 -9.51 13.53 10.81
CA ALA A 257 -8.50 13.87 9.82
C ALA A 257 -8.46 12.87 8.66
N LEU A 258 -8.59 11.57 8.95
CA LEU A 258 -8.67 10.52 7.93
C LEU A 258 -9.92 10.70 7.05
N ALA A 259 -11.07 10.97 7.67
CA ALA A 259 -12.34 11.14 6.97
C ALA A 259 -12.33 12.41 6.09
N GLU A 260 -11.79 13.52 6.60
CA GLU A 260 -11.63 14.76 5.85
C GLU A 260 -10.64 14.64 4.70
N ALA A 261 -9.50 13.99 4.91
CA ALA A 261 -8.54 13.70 3.84
C ALA A 261 -9.17 12.81 2.77
N SER A 262 -9.99 11.83 3.17
CA SER A 262 -10.69 10.95 2.24
C SER A 262 -11.78 11.68 1.46
N LYS A 263 -12.57 12.55 2.12
CA LYS A 263 -13.55 13.43 1.44
C LYS A 263 -12.86 14.31 0.40
N ALA A 264 -11.78 14.99 0.79
CA ALA A 264 -11.05 15.89 -0.10
C ALA A 264 -10.44 15.14 -1.31
N GLN A 265 -10.02 13.89 -1.12
CA GLN A 265 -9.45 13.05 -2.19
C GLN A 265 -10.50 12.49 -3.17
N PHE A 266 -11.68 12.11 -2.68
CA PHE A 266 -12.62 11.27 -3.43
C PHE A 266 -13.96 11.95 -3.76
N LEU A 267 -14.33 13.02 -3.04
CA LEU A 267 -15.64 13.67 -3.18
C LEU A 267 -15.54 15.13 -3.64
N ASP A 268 -14.43 15.82 -3.35
CA ASP A 268 -14.25 17.25 -3.68
C ASP A 268 -13.45 17.46 -4.99
N THR A 269 -13.21 16.39 -5.76
CA THR A 269 -12.61 16.40 -7.11
C THR A 269 -13.64 16.64 -8.20
#